data_AF-A0AAW0HS72-F1
#
_entry.id   AF-A0AAW0HS72-F1
#
_cell.length_a   1.000
_cell.length_b   1.000
_cell.length_c   1.000
_cell.angle_alpha   90.00
_cell.angle_beta   90.00
_cell.angle_gamma   90.00
#
_symmetry.space_group_name_H-M   'P 1'
#
loop_
_entity.id
_entity.type
_entity.pdbx_description
1 polymer ?
#
loop_
_entity_poly.entity_id
_entity_poly.type
_entity_poly.pdbx_seq_one_letter_code
_entity_poly.pdbx_strand_id
1 'polypeptide(L)'
;MPASSLMILMIIQSSDVVFQKHIASVESLFVISSANYVYFLGLEKVLTLDHPDAVKLFTCQLLELHQGQGLESYWRDTYTCPTEEEYKAMVLQKTGGLFGLAVGLMRLFSDYKEDLKPLLDTLGLFFQIRDDYANLHSKESSENRVSVKT
;
A
#
# COMPACT_ATOMS: atom_id res chain seq x y z
N MET A 1 1.44 -14.95 20.43
CA MET A 1 0.91 -13.89 19.53
C MET A 1 0.96 -14.45 18.12
N PRO A 2 -0.17 -14.61 17.40
CA PRO A 2 -0.17 -15.42 16.19
C PRO A 2 0.45 -14.64 15.03
N ALA A 3 1.23 -15.36 14.21
CA ALA A 3 2.02 -14.84 13.09
C ALA A 3 1.20 -14.15 11.98
N SER A 4 -0.13 -14.22 12.03
CA SER A 4 -1.06 -13.56 11.12
C SER A 4 -1.07 -12.03 11.27
N SER A 5 -0.88 -11.50 12.49
CA SER A 5 -0.79 -10.04 12.68
C SER A 5 0.52 -9.45 12.14
N LEU A 6 1.62 -10.21 12.16
CA LEU A 6 2.92 -9.80 11.63
C LEU A 6 2.94 -9.72 10.10
N MET A 7 2.18 -10.58 9.41
CA MET A 7 2.13 -10.60 7.95
C MET A 7 1.40 -9.37 7.39
N ILE A 8 0.29 -8.97 8.02
CA ILE A 8 -0.45 -7.74 7.67
C ILE A 8 0.38 -6.50 8.00
N LEU A 9 1.06 -6.49 9.15
CA LEU A 9 1.95 -5.39 9.54
C LEU A 9 3.17 -5.26 8.60
N MET A 10 3.80 -6.35 8.15
CA MET A 10 4.96 -6.26 7.24
C MET A 10 4.58 -5.79 5.83
N ILE A 11 3.39 -6.16 5.36
CA ILE A 11 2.86 -5.69 4.07
C ILE A 11 2.48 -4.20 4.17
N ILE A 12 1.87 -3.77 5.28
CA ILE A 12 1.54 -2.35 5.55
C ILE A 12 2.81 -1.51 5.79
N GLN A 13 3.82 -2.04 6.49
CA GLN A 13 5.09 -1.34 6.73
C GLN A 13 5.95 -1.20 5.47
N SER A 14 5.73 -2.04 4.46
CA SER A 14 6.36 -1.88 3.14
C SER A 14 5.75 -0.71 2.34
N SER A 15 4.55 -0.25 2.71
CA SER A 15 3.90 0.94 2.14
C SER A 15 4.12 2.22 2.96
N ASP A 16 4.79 2.16 4.13
CA ASP A 16 5.06 3.32 4.96
C ASP A 16 6.17 4.21 4.36
N VAL A 17 5.79 5.46 4.07
CA VAL A 17 6.64 6.58 3.60
C VAL A 17 7.88 6.82 4.48
N VAL A 18 7.92 6.27 5.70
CA VAL A 18 9.04 6.37 6.65
C VAL A 18 10.29 5.66 6.13
N PHE A 19 10.16 4.55 5.40
CA PHE A 19 11.32 3.81 4.87
C PHE A 19 12.02 4.52 3.70
N GLN A 20 11.33 5.47 3.06
CA GLN A 20 11.78 6.09 1.82
C GLN A 20 12.55 7.41 2.04
N LYS A 21 12.47 8.00 3.24
CA LYS A 21 13.06 9.34 3.50
C LYS A 21 14.53 9.35 3.90
N HIS A 22 15.20 8.21 4.13
CA HIS A 22 16.51 8.23 4.82
C HIS A 22 17.52 7.15 4.45
N ILE A 23 17.65 6.71 3.19
CA ILE A 23 18.70 5.72 2.87
C ILE A 23 19.43 6.07 1.56
N ALA A 24 20.62 6.65 1.72
CA ALA A 24 21.59 6.81 0.65
C ALA A 24 22.47 5.55 0.55
N SER A 25 22.47 4.90 -0.62
CA SER A 25 23.43 3.89 -1.12
C SER A 25 23.63 2.57 -0.34
N VAL A 26 23.70 1.46 -1.10
CA VAL A 26 23.99 0.06 -0.70
C VAL A 26 22.95 -0.61 0.22
N GLU A 27 22.53 0.02 1.32
CA GLU A 27 21.47 -0.50 2.20
C GLU A 27 20.13 -0.68 1.44
N SER A 28 19.89 0.16 0.43
CA SER A 28 18.69 0.08 -0.43
C SER A 28 18.57 -1.24 -1.18
N LEU A 29 19.67 -1.84 -1.66
CA LEU A 29 19.59 -3.09 -2.43
C LEU A 29 19.20 -4.28 -1.55
N PHE A 30 19.76 -4.36 -0.34
CA PHE A 30 19.40 -5.40 0.62
C PHE A 30 17.92 -5.28 1.05
N VAL A 31 17.45 -4.05 1.28
CA VAL A 31 16.05 -3.79 1.63
C VAL A 31 15.13 -4.17 0.47
N ILE A 32 15.46 -3.81 -0.77
CA ILE A 32 14.68 -4.17 -1.96
C ILE A 32 14.64 -5.69 -2.14
N SER A 33 15.79 -6.37 -2.07
CA SER A 33 15.85 -7.83 -2.17
C SER A 33 15.05 -8.52 -1.07
N SER A 34 15.12 -8.01 0.16
CA SER A 34 14.37 -8.56 1.30
C SER A 34 12.86 -8.35 1.13
N ALA A 35 12.42 -7.17 0.70
CA ALA A 35 11.01 -6.89 0.41
C ALA A 35 10.47 -7.80 -0.69
N ASN A 36 11.23 -7.97 -1.79
CA ASN A 36 10.87 -8.88 -2.87
C ASN A 36 10.75 -10.33 -2.38
N TYR A 37 11.68 -10.78 -1.54
CA TYR A 37 11.62 -12.09 -0.93
C TYR A 37 10.35 -12.28 -0.09
N VAL A 38 9.96 -11.28 0.71
CA VAL A 38 8.72 -11.32 1.50
C VAL A 38 7.47 -11.37 0.62
N TYR A 39 7.44 -10.70 -0.55
CA TYR A 39 6.33 -10.86 -1.50
C TYR A 39 6.17 -12.31 -1.96
N PHE A 40 7.28 -12.99 -2.28
CA PHE A 40 7.23 -14.39 -2.70
C PHE A 40 6.89 -15.35 -1.56
N LEU A 41 7.30 -15.05 -0.32
CA LEU A 41 6.81 -15.78 0.85
C LEU A 41 5.28 -15.61 1.02
N GLY A 42 4.76 -14.40 0.77
CA GLY A 42 3.32 -14.16 0.74
C GLY A 42 2.61 -15.03 -0.31
N LEU A 43 3.16 -15.10 -1.52
CA LEU A 43 2.66 -15.98 -2.58
C LEU A 43 2.73 -17.46 -2.19
N GLU A 44 3.82 -17.91 -1.57
CA GLU A 44 3.94 -19.28 -1.04
C GLU A 44 2.80 -19.58 -0.07
N LYS A 45 2.46 -18.66 0.84
CA LYS A 45 1.32 -18.82 1.75
C LYS A 45 -0.02 -18.84 1.02
N VAL A 46 -0.21 -18.01 0.00
CA VAL A 46 -1.44 -18.01 -0.81
C VAL A 46 -1.62 -19.35 -1.53
N LEU A 47 -0.54 -19.96 -2.02
CA LEU A 47 -0.59 -21.29 -2.64
C LEU A 47 -1.06 -22.37 -1.67
N THR A 48 -0.82 -22.23 -0.35
CA THR A 48 -1.32 -23.19 0.66
C THR A 48 -2.83 -23.13 0.88
N LEU A 49 -3.52 -22.11 0.36
CA LEU A 49 -4.98 -22.00 0.45
C LEU A 49 -5.72 -22.99 -0.47
N ASP A 50 -5.02 -23.61 -1.43
CA ASP A 50 -5.54 -24.64 -2.33
C ASP A 50 -6.85 -24.26 -3.04
N HIS A 51 -6.95 -22.98 -3.45
CA HIS A 51 -8.09 -22.47 -4.21
C HIS A 51 -7.62 -21.97 -5.58
N PRO A 52 -8.26 -22.38 -6.70
CA PRO A 52 -7.79 -22.08 -8.06
C PRO A 52 -7.68 -20.58 -8.35
N ASP A 53 -8.57 -19.77 -7.76
CA ASP A 53 -8.57 -18.32 -7.96
C ASP A 53 -7.64 -17.53 -7.02
N ALA A 54 -7.05 -18.16 -6.00
CA ALA A 54 -6.30 -17.44 -4.96
C ALA A 54 -5.05 -16.73 -5.53
N VAL A 55 -4.29 -17.43 -6.38
CA VAL A 55 -3.09 -16.87 -7.03
C VAL A 55 -3.46 -15.76 -8.01
N LYS A 56 -4.56 -15.93 -8.75
CA LYS A 56 -5.07 -14.93 -9.69
C LYS A 56 -5.47 -13.65 -8.94
N LEU A 57 -6.24 -13.80 -7.86
CA LEU A 57 -6.65 -12.69 -7.01
C LEU A 57 -5.44 -11.97 -6.41
N PHE A 58 -4.50 -12.73 -5.82
CA PHE A 58 -3.24 -12.18 -5.31
C PHE A 58 -2.50 -11.36 -6.36
N THR A 59 -2.31 -11.91 -7.56
CA THR A 59 -1.59 -11.25 -8.65
C THR A 59 -2.30 -9.97 -9.10
N CYS A 60 -3.62 -10.00 -9.30
CA CYS A 60 -4.40 -8.83 -9.68
C CYS A 60 -4.27 -7.70 -8.66
N GLN A 61 -4.45 -8.02 -7.37
CA GLN A 61 -4.38 -7.01 -6.31
C GLN A 61 -2.98 -6.40 -6.16
N LEU A 62 -1.91 -7.20 -6.31
CA LEU A 62 -0.55 -6.66 -6.28
C LEU A 62 -0.26 -5.76 -7.48
N LEU A 63 -0.76 -6.08 -8.68
CA LEU A 63 -0.59 -5.25 -9.86
C LEU A 63 -1.28 -3.89 -9.71
N GLU A 64 -2.53 -3.87 -9.23
CA GLU A 64 -3.25 -2.62 -8.96
C GLU A 64 -2.52 -1.74 -7.94
N LEU A 65 -2.01 -2.35 -6.86
CA LEU A 65 -1.23 -1.65 -5.85
C LEU A 65 0.01 -0.97 -6.45
N HIS A 66 0.77 -1.69 -7.29
CA HIS A 66 1.97 -1.15 -7.93
C HIS A 66 1.65 -0.05 -8.94
N GLN A 67 0.51 -0.14 -9.64
CA GLN A 67 0.05 0.92 -10.54
C GLN A 67 -0.26 2.21 -9.78
N GLY A 68 -1.01 2.12 -8.68
CA GLY A 68 -1.30 3.27 -7.82
C GLY A 68 -0.02 3.91 -7.26
N GLN A 69 0.90 3.08 -6.75
CA GLN A 69 2.20 3.54 -6.23
C GLN A 69 3.08 4.17 -7.33
N GLY A 70 3.04 3.62 -8.53
CA GLY A 70 3.75 4.14 -9.70
C GLY A 70 3.22 5.51 -10.12
N LEU A 71 1.90 5.70 -10.09
CA LEU A 71 1.27 6.97 -10.43
C LEU A 71 1.58 8.07 -9.40
N GLU A 72 1.51 7.75 -8.11
CA GLU A 72 1.96 8.64 -7.03
C GLU A 72 3.42 9.07 -7.23
N SER A 73 4.28 8.12 -7.59
CA SER A 73 5.70 8.41 -7.83
C SER A 73 5.93 9.25 -9.07
N TYR A 74 5.22 8.96 -10.16
CA TYR A 74 5.28 9.72 -11.38
C TYR A 74 4.89 11.19 -11.15
N TRP A 75 3.76 11.45 -10.49
CA TRP A 75 3.32 12.81 -10.19
C TRP A 75 4.32 13.58 -9.34
N ARG A 76 4.88 12.93 -8.31
CA ARG A 76 5.92 13.52 -7.46
C ARG A 76 7.17 13.89 -8.25
N ASP A 77 7.68 12.96 -9.06
CA ASP A 77 8.99 13.11 -9.72
C ASP A 77 8.90 14.02 -10.95
N THR A 78 7.71 14.19 -11.53
CA THR A 78 7.43 15.14 -12.63
C THR A 78 6.89 16.48 -12.18
N TYR A 79 6.69 16.69 -10.87
CA TYR A 79 6.04 17.88 -10.30
C TYR A 79 4.65 18.16 -10.89
N THR A 80 3.93 17.10 -11.27
CA THR A 80 2.58 17.18 -11.80
C THR A 80 1.58 17.06 -10.65
N CYS A 81 0.77 18.09 -10.43
CA CYS A 81 -0.31 18.03 -9.44
C CYS A 81 -1.52 17.32 -10.06
N PRO A 82 -2.00 16.19 -9.50
CA PRO A 82 -3.21 15.54 -9.98
C PRO A 82 -4.45 16.35 -9.60
N THR A 83 -5.53 16.16 -10.35
CA THR A 83 -6.87 16.55 -9.91
C THR A 83 -7.32 15.71 -8.71
N GLU A 84 -8.30 16.20 -7.94
CA GLU A 84 -8.84 15.46 -6.80
C GLU A 84 -9.39 14.08 -7.21
N GLU A 85 -10.02 14.00 -8.38
CA GLU A 85 -10.58 12.74 -8.89
C GLU A 85 -9.48 11.76 -9.32
N GLU A 86 -8.40 12.24 -9.94
CA GLU A 86 -7.23 11.41 -10.24
C GLU A 86 -6.56 10.91 -8.97
N TYR A 87 -6.40 11.78 -7.97
CA TYR A 87 -5.89 11.38 -6.66
C TYR A 87 -6.75 10.28 -6.04
N LYS A 88 -8.09 10.46 -5.98
CA LYS A 88 -9.00 9.43 -5.46
C LYS A 88 -8.86 8.12 -6.22
N ALA A 89 -8.81 8.15 -7.55
CA ALA A 89 -8.64 6.95 -8.37
C ALA A 89 -7.31 6.23 -8.09
N MET A 90 -6.21 6.97 -7.95
CA MET A 90 -4.91 6.44 -7.56
C MET A 90 -4.96 5.78 -6.18
N VAL A 91 -5.59 6.44 -5.20
CA VAL A 91 -5.74 5.90 -3.85
C VAL A 91 -6.53 4.60 -3.86
N LEU A 92 -7.60 4.52 -4.65
CA LEU A 92 -8.39 3.29 -4.79
C LEU A 92 -7.57 2.14 -5.39
N GLN A 93 -6.64 2.42 -6.31
CA GLN A 93 -5.71 1.39 -6.83
C GLN A 93 -4.70 0.96 -5.74
N LYS A 94 -4.10 1.91 -5.03
CA LYS A 94 -3.06 1.67 -4.02
C LYS A 94 -3.61 0.97 -2.77
N THR A 95 -4.60 1.57 -2.12
CA THR A 95 -5.16 1.09 -0.84
C THR A 95 -6.26 0.04 -1.03
N GLY A 96 -7.04 0.14 -2.12
CA GLY A 96 -7.99 -0.90 -2.50
C GLY A 96 -7.30 -2.22 -2.87
N GLY A 97 -6.05 -2.17 -3.37
CA GLY A 97 -5.20 -3.35 -3.56
C GLY A 97 -5.05 -4.18 -2.29
N LEU A 98 -4.71 -3.55 -1.15
CA LEU A 98 -4.45 -4.25 0.11
C LEU A 98 -5.73 -4.77 0.79
N PHE A 99 -6.73 -3.92 0.93
CA PHE A 99 -8.01 -4.31 1.52
C PHE A 99 -8.74 -5.34 0.64
N GLY A 100 -8.69 -5.15 -0.67
CA GLY A 100 -9.24 -6.08 -1.66
C GLY A 100 -8.53 -7.43 -1.68
N LEU A 101 -7.21 -7.48 -1.39
CA LEU A 101 -6.51 -8.75 -1.23
C LEU A 101 -7.02 -9.52 -0.02
N ALA A 102 -7.06 -8.89 1.15
CA ALA A 102 -7.49 -9.55 2.38
C ALA A 102 -8.93 -10.04 2.28
N VAL A 103 -9.86 -9.15 1.89
CA VAL A 103 -11.29 -9.48 1.79
C VAL A 103 -11.56 -10.41 0.60
N GLY A 104 -10.84 -10.22 -0.51
CA GLY A 104 -10.94 -11.08 -1.68
C GLY A 104 -10.59 -12.53 -1.36
N LEU A 105 -9.47 -12.77 -0.67
CA LEU A 105 -9.11 -14.10 -0.20
C LEU A 105 -10.14 -14.68 0.76
N MET A 106 -10.65 -13.89 1.73
CA MET A 106 -11.70 -14.35 2.64
C MET A 106 -12.99 -14.77 1.91
N ARG A 107 -13.36 -14.06 0.83
CA ARG A 107 -14.56 -14.36 0.04
C ARG A 107 -14.47 -15.64 -0.78
N LEU A 108 -13.26 -16.10 -1.12
CA LEU A 108 -13.08 -17.40 -1.78
C LEU A 108 -13.57 -18.57 -0.92
N PHE A 109 -13.51 -18.41 0.41
CA PHE A 109 -13.89 -19.44 1.39
C PHE A 109 -15.18 -19.11 2.15
N SER A 110 -15.98 -18.16 1.64
CA SER A 110 -17.21 -17.70 2.28
C SER A 110 -18.40 -17.81 1.33
N ASP A 111 -19.55 -18.17 1.89
CA ASP A 111 -20.85 -18.14 1.20
C ASP A 111 -21.42 -16.72 1.06
N TYR A 112 -20.83 -15.75 1.77
CA TYR A 112 -21.24 -14.34 1.69
C TYR A 112 -20.75 -13.71 0.38
N LYS A 113 -21.68 -13.45 -0.55
CA LYS A 113 -21.38 -12.93 -1.90
C LYS A 113 -21.75 -11.47 -2.12
N GLU A 114 -22.27 -10.76 -1.12
CA GLU A 114 -22.58 -9.33 -1.24
C GLU A 114 -21.35 -8.50 -1.61
N ASP A 115 -21.58 -7.40 -2.32
CA ASP A 115 -20.50 -6.52 -2.76
C ASP A 115 -19.97 -5.65 -1.61
N LEU A 116 -18.77 -5.99 -1.14
CA LEU A 116 -18.04 -5.23 -0.13
C LEU A 116 -17.20 -4.10 -0.74
N LYS A 117 -17.07 -4.01 -2.08
CA LYS A 117 -16.19 -3.04 -2.74
C LYS A 117 -16.44 -1.59 -2.30
N PRO A 118 -17.68 -1.08 -2.20
CA PRO A 118 -17.92 0.30 -1.77
C PRO A 118 -17.39 0.60 -0.37
N LEU A 119 -17.45 -0.39 0.54
CA LEU A 119 -16.90 -0.26 1.88
C LEU A 119 -15.36 -0.22 1.86
N LEU A 120 -14.73 -1.10 1.07
CA LEU A 120 -13.26 -1.14 0.96
C LEU A 120 -12.72 0.13 0.31
N ASP A 121 -13.39 0.64 -0.72
CA ASP A 121 -13.05 1.90 -1.39
C ASP A 121 -13.11 3.07 -0.40
N THR A 122 -14.18 3.14 0.41
CA THR A 122 -14.36 4.18 1.43
C THR A 122 -13.28 4.11 2.50
N LEU A 123 -12.96 2.91 2.98
CA LEU A 123 -11.90 2.70 3.96
C LEU A 123 -10.53 3.08 3.38
N GLY A 124 -10.21 2.66 2.16
CA GLY A 124 -8.96 2.99 1.48
C GLY A 124 -8.74 4.49 1.37
N LEU A 125 -9.74 5.23 0.88
CA LEU A 125 -9.71 6.69 0.82
C LEU A 125 -9.54 7.33 2.20
N PHE A 126 -10.30 6.89 3.20
CA PHE A 126 -10.19 7.41 4.55
C PHE A 126 -8.79 7.22 5.14
N PHE A 127 -8.22 6.02 5.01
CA PHE A 127 -6.89 5.71 5.55
C PHE A 127 -5.81 6.57 4.89
N GLN A 128 -5.84 6.74 3.56
CA GLN A 128 -4.84 7.55 2.86
C GLN A 128 -4.96 9.04 3.20
N ILE A 129 -6.17 9.59 3.15
CA ILE A 129 -6.38 11.03 3.47
C ILE A 129 -5.97 11.33 4.91
N ARG A 130 -6.29 10.42 5.84
CA ARG A 130 -5.86 10.54 7.24
C ARG A 130 -4.34 10.51 7.36
N ASP A 131 -3.66 9.62 6.64
CA ASP A 131 -2.20 9.54 6.64
C ASP A 131 -1.57 10.83 6.07
N ASP A 132 -2.06 11.31 4.94
CA ASP A 132 -1.60 12.55 4.31
C ASP A 132 -1.79 13.76 5.24
N TYR A 133 -2.96 13.86 5.89
CA TYR A 133 -3.24 14.91 6.87
C TYR A 133 -2.32 14.82 8.10
N ALA A 134 -2.15 13.62 8.66
CA ALA A 134 -1.28 13.40 9.81
C ALA A 134 0.19 13.71 9.48
N ASN A 135 0.65 13.42 8.26
CA ASN A 135 1.98 13.74 7.77
C ASN A 135 2.23 15.26 7.64
N LEU A 136 1.18 16.05 7.43
CA LEU A 136 1.25 17.52 7.42
C LEU A 136 1.19 18.09 8.85
N HIS A 137 0.24 17.60 9.67
CA HIS A 137 0.02 18.11 11.02
C HIS A 137 1.13 17.70 12.01
N SER A 138 1.68 16.49 11.91
CA SER A 138 2.79 16.03 12.76
C SER A 138 4.09 16.81 12.52
N LYS A 139 4.25 17.41 11.33
CA LYS A 139 5.40 18.29 11.01
C LYS A 139 5.29 19.68 11.61
N GLU A 140 4.10 20.11 12.04
CA GLU A 140 3.91 21.43 12.66
C GLU A 140 4.50 21.51 14.09
N SER A 141 4.88 20.37 14.68
CA SER A 141 5.73 20.32 15.89
C SER A 141 7.24 20.36 15.60
N SER A 142 7.66 20.65 14.36
CA SER A 142 9.06 20.95 14.02
C SER A 142 9.23 22.43 13.67
N GLU A 143 9.22 23.27 14.72
CA GLU A 143 9.80 24.61 14.69
C GLU A 143 11.28 24.54 14.28
N ASN A 144 11.55 24.51 12.98
CA ASN A 144 12.74 25.05 12.29
C ASN A 144 12.89 24.39 10.92
N ARG A 145 12.41 25.08 9.87
CA ARG A 145 13.16 25.23 8.62
C ARG A 145 12.60 26.36 7.75
N VAL A 146 12.42 27.53 8.34
CA VAL A 146 12.72 28.76 7.59
C VAL A 146 14.24 28.91 7.60
N SER A 147 14.88 28.46 6.53
CA SER A 147 16.17 28.98 6.12
C SER A 147 16.19 28.95 4.61
N VAL A 148 15.65 30.03 4.06
CA VAL A 148 15.99 30.56 2.75
C VAL A 148 17.49 30.42 2.56
N LYS A 149 17.93 29.62 1.60
CA LYS A 149 19.25 29.78 1.00
C LYS A 149 19.05 30.47 -0.33
N THR A 150 19.33 31.77 -0.30
CA THR A 150 19.83 32.58 -1.41
C THR A 150 20.93 31.87 -2.19
#